data_AF-A0A9P5CIK5-F1
#
_entry.id   AF-A0A9P5CIK5-F1
#
_cell.length_a   1.000
_cell.length_b   1.000
_cell.length_c   1.000
_cell.angle_alpha   90.00
_cell.angle_beta   90.00
_cell.angle_gamma   90.00
#
_symmetry.space_group_name_H-M   'P 1'
#
loop_
_entity.id
_entity.type
_entity.pdbx_description
1 polymer ?
#
loop_
_entity_poly.entity_id
_entity_poly.type
_entity_poly.pdbx_seq_one_letter_code
_entity_poly.pdbx_strand_id
1 'polypeptide(L)'
;MATLLPDYTDTTRFPTFLTIPENDPDAPPSSSSSSSSQQQSTWYLLAQVKDNMTINKPTLVLTDRDGNPFALVFEGLGRDELDLKGLGLKKGCTAVIPNAKRTRPAEEGKRGFVRIDKRDAGTVRAVPGALARVLEVGGREKGDRCETCGGAGGDGGEEGLKSCTGCARVGYCGKVSSSHMASKLLVCVHSQECQVKGWVEGGHKTDCKMFKALNDIFA
;
A
#
# COMPACT_ATOMS: atom_id res chain seq x y z
N MET A 1 10.88 -16.22 -3.29
CA MET A 1 10.98 -15.18 -4.34
C MET A 1 10.09 -14.03 -3.92
N ALA A 2 10.57 -12.79 -3.92
CA ALA A 2 9.71 -11.66 -3.55
C ALA A 2 8.68 -11.46 -4.66
N THR A 3 7.40 -11.67 -4.35
CA THR A 3 6.29 -11.44 -5.29
C THR A 3 6.26 -9.98 -5.70
N LEU A 4 5.96 -9.70 -6.98
CA LEU A 4 5.82 -8.34 -7.47
C LEU A 4 4.76 -7.58 -6.65
N LEU A 5 5.02 -6.30 -6.33
CA LEU A 5 3.93 -5.50 -5.78
C LEU A 5 2.86 -5.38 -6.85
N PRO A 6 1.57 -5.36 -6.48
CA PRO A 6 0.54 -5.04 -7.44
C PRO A 6 0.85 -3.73 -8.15
N ASP A 7 0.54 -3.67 -9.43
CA ASP A 7 0.50 -2.43 -10.16
C ASP A 7 -0.68 -1.61 -9.63
N TYR A 8 -0.40 -0.56 -8.87
CA TYR A 8 -1.44 0.30 -8.32
C TYR A 8 -2.09 1.17 -9.39
N THR A 9 -1.57 1.24 -10.62
CA THR A 9 -2.21 1.96 -11.73
C THR A 9 -3.39 1.20 -12.32
N ASP A 10 -3.52 -0.10 -12.05
CA ASP A 10 -4.69 -0.89 -12.42
C ASP A 10 -5.94 -0.40 -11.66
N THR A 11 -6.77 0.39 -12.33
CA THR A 11 -8.00 0.95 -11.75
C THR A 11 -9.12 -0.06 -11.56
N THR A 12 -8.99 -1.27 -12.11
CA THR A 12 -9.96 -2.36 -11.87
C THR A 12 -9.70 -2.99 -10.49
N ARG A 13 -8.43 -3.13 -10.11
CA ARG A 13 -8.01 -3.65 -8.81
C ARG A 13 -7.86 -2.57 -7.75
N PHE A 14 -7.50 -1.36 -8.13
CA PHE A 14 -7.32 -0.19 -7.26
C PHE A 14 -8.19 1.00 -7.72
N PRO A 15 -9.52 0.87 -7.64
CA PRO A 15 -10.46 1.91 -8.06
C PRO A 15 -10.40 3.15 -7.17
N THR A 16 -11.06 4.21 -7.62
CA THR A 16 -11.32 5.44 -6.84
C THR A 16 -12.59 5.29 -6.03
N PHE A 17 -12.83 6.19 -5.08
CA PHE A 17 -14.09 6.22 -4.32
C PHE A 17 -15.31 6.43 -5.24
N LEU A 18 -15.14 7.15 -6.35
CA LEU A 18 -16.24 7.42 -7.27
C LEU A 18 -16.58 6.23 -8.18
N THR A 19 -15.64 5.30 -8.37
CA THR A 19 -15.76 4.17 -9.31
C THR A 19 -15.95 2.82 -8.64
N ILE A 20 -15.86 2.71 -7.31
CA ILE A 20 -16.23 1.48 -6.59
C ILE A 20 -17.73 1.19 -6.70
N PRO A 21 -18.14 -0.08 -6.63
CA PRO A 21 -19.56 -0.46 -6.65
C PRO A 21 -20.36 0.21 -5.53
N GLU A 22 -21.60 0.55 -5.81
CA GLU A 22 -22.52 1.03 -4.78
C GLU A 22 -23.08 -0.15 -3.97
N ASN A 23 -23.27 0.08 -2.68
CA ASN A 23 -24.07 -0.80 -1.84
C ASN A 23 -25.50 -0.26 -1.86
N ASP A 24 -26.38 -0.92 -2.61
CA ASP A 24 -27.81 -0.60 -2.62
C ASP A 24 -28.50 -1.40 -1.49
N PRO A 25 -28.91 -0.76 -0.38
CA PRO A 25 -29.59 -1.45 0.71
C PRO A 25 -31.05 -1.79 0.37
N ASP A 26 -31.63 -1.18 -0.66
CA ASP A 26 -33.01 -1.34 -1.12
C ASP A 26 -33.14 -2.25 -2.34
N ALA A 27 -32.01 -2.73 -2.88
CA ALA A 27 -32.04 -3.81 -3.85
C ALA A 27 -32.77 -5.01 -3.21
N PRO A 28 -33.81 -5.57 -3.86
CA PRO A 28 -34.44 -6.78 -3.35
C PRO A 28 -33.36 -7.85 -3.11
N PRO A 29 -33.58 -8.82 -2.19
CA PRO A 29 -32.72 -9.99 -2.07
C PRO A 29 -32.87 -10.84 -3.34
N SER A 30 -32.39 -10.29 -4.45
CA SER A 30 -32.17 -10.99 -5.69
C SER A 30 -31.14 -12.01 -5.31
N SER A 31 -31.57 -13.25 -5.33
CA SER A 31 -30.75 -14.43 -5.14
C SER A 31 -29.35 -14.14 -5.67
N SER A 32 -28.34 -14.16 -4.79
CA SER A 32 -26.92 -14.06 -5.11
C SER A 32 -26.41 -15.26 -5.92
N SER A 33 -27.28 -15.76 -6.81
CA SER A 33 -27.17 -16.93 -7.66
C SER A 33 -27.63 -16.54 -9.08
N SER A 34 -27.25 -15.35 -9.55
CA SER A 34 -27.10 -15.13 -10.99
C SER A 34 -25.64 -15.38 -11.33
N SER A 35 -25.40 -16.65 -11.65
CA SER A 35 -24.19 -17.24 -12.19
C SER A 35 -23.79 -16.53 -13.50
N SER A 36 -23.10 -15.41 -13.40
CA SER A 36 -22.02 -15.13 -14.34
C SER A 36 -20.75 -15.63 -13.67
N SER A 37 -20.27 -16.76 -14.17
CA SER A 37 -18.95 -17.35 -13.96
C SER A 37 -17.81 -16.41 -14.37
N GLN A 38 -17.75 -15.23 -13.76
CA GLN A 38 -16.59 -14.35 -13.75
C GLN A 38 -16.04 -14.40 -12.33
N GLN A 39 -14.80 -14.86 -12.19
CA GLN A 39 -14.05 -14.76 -10.96
C GLN A 39 -14.16 -13.32 -10.45
N GLN A 40 -14.95 -13.05 -9.40
CA GLN A 40 -14.99 -11.71 -8.82
C GLN A 40 -13.60 -11.42 -8.30
N SER A 41 -12.89 -10.56 -9.04
CA SER A 41 -11.52 -10.20 -8.73
C SER A 41 -11.55 -9.28 -7.52
N THR A 42 -10.82 -9.62 -6.45
CA THR A 42 -10.72 -8.77 -5.26
C THR A 42 -10.15 -7.41 -5.62
N TRP A 43 -10.85 -6.33 -5.26
CA TRP A 43 -10.36 -4.95 -5.40
C TRP A 43 -10.06 -4.32 -4.04
N TYR A 44 -9.26 -3.27 -4.04
CA TYR A 44 -8.84 -2.55 -2.85
C TYR A 44 -8.94 -1.04 -3.09
N LEU A 45 -9.73 -0.35 -2.28
CA LEU A 45 -9.70 1.11 -2.27
C LEU A 45 -8.51 1.57 -1.42
N LEU A 46 -7.58 2.29 -2.05
CA LEU A 46 -6.45 2.94 -1.39
C LEU A 46 -6.79 4.40 -1.11
N ALA A 47 -6.72 4.82 0.14
CA ALA A 47 -7.03 6.20 0.50
C ALA A 47 -6.20 6.68 1.70
N GLN A 48 -5.78 7.95 1.67
CA GLN A 48 -5.01 8.55 2.75
C GLN A 48 -5.94 9.00 3.88
N VAL A 49 -5.59 8.66 5.12
CA VAL A 49 -6.25 9.18 6.31
C VAL A 49 -5.93 10.66 6.49
N LYS A 50 -6.96 11.51 6.41
CA LYS A 50 -6.85 12.95 6.65
C LYS A 50 -7.13 13.29 8.10
N ASP A 51 -8.24 12.78 8.66
CA ASP A 51 -8.64 13.09 10.03
C ASP A 51 -9.39 11.92 10.67
N ASN A 52 -9.38 11.87 12.00
CA ASN A 52 -10.21 10.98 12.80
C ASN A 52 -11.39 11.78 13.33
N MET A 53 -12.59 11.45 12.88
CA MET A 53 -13.85 12.10 13.22
C MET A 53 -14.74 11.21 14.09
N THR A 54 -14.14 10.35 14.89
CA THR A 54 -14.88 9.48 15.81
C THR A 54 -15.58 10.31 16.88
N ILE A 55 -16.92 10.27 16.88
CA ILE A 55 -17.78 10.83 17.93
C ILE A 55 -18.43 9.67 18.70
N ASN A 56 -19.34 8.94 18.06
CA ASN A 56 -20.06 7.80 18.67
C ASN A 56 -19.63 6.44 18.10
N LYS A 57 -19.17 6.43 16.85
CA LYS A 57 -18.68 5.24 16.14
C LYS A 57 -17.35 5.56 15.42
N PRO A 58 -16.43 4.59 15.30
CA PRO A 58 -15.13 4.83 14.67
C PRO A 58 -15.32 5.34 13.24
N THR A 59 -14.83 6.56 12.98
CA THR A 59 -15.02 7.24 11.69
C THR A 59 -13.74 7.97 11.28
N LEU A 60 -13.29 7.71 10.05
CA LEU A 60 -12.14 8.39 9.44
C LEU A 60 -12.59 9.22 8.24
N VAL A 61 -11.97 10.37 8.04
CA VAL A 61 -12.03 11.11 6.78
C VAL A 61 -10.84 10.70 5.94
N LEU A 62 -11.12 10.19 4.75
CA LEU A 62 -10.11 9.70 3.81
C LEU A 62 -10.13 10.51 2.51
N THR A 63 -9.03 10.44 1.76
CA THR A 63 -8.94 10.96 0.39
C THR A 63 -8.34 9.90 -0.52
N ASP A 64 -9.01 9.58 -1.62
CA ASP A 64 -8.49 8.63 -2.61
C ASP A 64 -7.38 9.26 -3.49
N ARG A 65 -6.95 8.52 -4.51
CA ARG A 65 -5.90 8.95 -5.45
C ARG A 65 -6.23 10.18 -6.29
N ASP A 66 -7.51 10.46 -6.50
CA ASP A 66 -7.98 11.58 -7.33
C ASP A 66 -8.33 12.79 -6.47
N GLY A 67 -8.10 12.72 -5.15
CA GLY A 67 -8.40 13.81 -4.24
C GLY A 67 -9.85 13.79 -3.74
N ASN A 68 -10.65 12.75 -4.03
CA ASN A 68 -12.03 12.69 -3.59
C ASN A 68 -12.10 12.41 -2.08
N PRO A 69 -12.70 13.32 -1.28
CA PRO A 69 -12.88 13.09 0.15
C PRO A 69 -14.12 12.23 0.41
N PHE A 70 -14.00 11.29 1.34
CA PHE A 70 -15.12 10.45 1.81
C PHE A 70 -14.91 10.00 3.25
N ALA A 71 -16.00 9.58 3.90
CA ALA A 71 -15.93 8.97 5.23
C ALA A 71 -15.77 7.46 5.13
N LEU A 72 -14.93 6.88 5.99
CA LEU A 72 -14.91 5.46 6.30
C LEU A 72 -15.53 5.27 7.68
N VAL A 73 -16.65 4.56 7.74
CA VAL A 73 -17.45 4.38 8.95
C VAL A 73 -17.46 2.91 9.34
N PHE A 74 -17.05 2.61 10.57
CA PHE A 74 -17.14 1.27 11.14
C PHE A 74 -18.45 1.14 11.91
N GLU A 75 -19.37 0.34 11.40
CA GLU A 75 -20.72 0.15 11.98
C GLU A 75 -20.76 -1.00 12.98
N GLY A 76 -21.69 -0.89 13.94
CA GLY A 76 -21.86 -1.88 15.01
C GLY A 76 -20.77 -1.83 16.09
N LEU A 77 -19.85 -0.86 16.03
CA LEU A 77 -18.79 -0.63 17.01
C LEU A 77 -19.01 0.71 17.71
N GLY A 78 -18.91 0.71 19.04
CA GLY A 78 -18.85 1.94 19.84
C GLY A 78 -17.54 2.69 19.65
N ARG A 79 -17.52 3.96 20.08
CA ARG A 79 -16.38 4.89 20.01
C ARG A 79 -15.03 4.24 20.35
N ASP A 80 -14.98 3.52 21.46
CA ASP A 80 -13.74 2.98 22.04
C ASP A 80 -13.56 1.46 21.78
N GLU A 81 -14.43 0.85 20.99
CA GLU A 81 -14.36 -0.60 20.67
C GLU A 81 -13.34 -0.92 19.57
N LEU A 82 -12.78 0.09 18.90
CA LEU A 82 -11.80 -0.08 17.82
C LEU A 82 -10.64 0.90 17.97
N ASP A 83 -9.45 0.39 18.30
CA ASP A 83 -8.24 1.21 18.33
C ASP A 83 -7.69 1.47 16.92
N LEU A 84 -8.25 2.47 16.25
CA LEU A 84 -7.81 2.92 14.92
C LEU A 84 -6.31 3.25 14.88
N LYS A 85 -5.77 3.82 15.96
CA LYS A 85 -4.35 4.19 16.03
C LYS A 85 -3.46 2.96 16.16
N GLY A 86 -3.86 1.99 16.99
CA GLY A 86 -3.21 0.68 17.12
C GLY A 86 -3.22 -0.12 15.83
N LEU A 87 -4.28 0.00 15.02
CA LEU A 87 -4.35 -0.55 13.66
C LEU A 87 -3.50 0.21 12.63
N GLY A 88 -2.85 1.31 13.02
CA GLY A 88 -2.05 2.16 12.15
C GLY A 88 -2.86 3.12 11.27
N LEU A 89 -4.19 3.17 11.42
CA LEU A 89 -5.10 4.06 10.70
C LEU A 89 -5.08 5.48 11.31
N LYS A 90 -3.92 6.14 11.21
CA LYS A 90 -3.69 7.50 11.71
C LYS A 90 -3.48 8.49 10.56
N LYS A 91 -3.68 9.78 10.85
CA LYS A 91 -3.46 10.88 9.91
C LYS A 91 -2.13 10.73 9.17
N GLY A 92 -2.17 10.88 7.85
CA GLY A 92 -1.03 10.77 6.96
C GLY A 92 -0.75 9.37 6.44
N CYS A 93 -1.23 8.30 7.10
CA CYS A 93 -1.11 6.91 6.63
C CYS A 93 -2.13 6.59 5.53
N THR A 94 -1.90 5.48 4.82
CA THR A 94 -2.78 4.99 3.77
C THR A 94 -3.58 3.80 4.27
N ALA A 95 -4.91 3.88 4.18
CA ALA A 95 -5.81 2.77 4.41
C ALA A 95 -5.93 1.91 3.14
N VAL A 96 -5.94 0.60 3.33
CA VAL A 96 -6.22 -0.41 2.31
C VAL A 96 -7.54 -1.07 2.68
N ILE A 97 -8.57 -0.84 1.87
CA ILE A 97 -9.94 -1.26 2.15
C ILE A 97 -10.35 -2.32 1.12
N PRO A 98 -10.36 -3.61 1.48
CA PRO A 98 -10.75 -4.67 0.56
C PRO A 98 -12.24 -4.59 0.23
N ASN A 99 -12.58 -4.83 -1.04
CA ASN A 99 -13.96 -4.92 -1.55
C ASN A 99 -14.85 -3.75 -1.11
N ALA A 100 -14.27 -2.55 -1.04
CA ALA A 100 -14.99 -1.36 -0.61
C ALA A 100 -16.22 -1.13 -1.48
N LYS A 101 -17.34 -0.83 -0.84
CA LYS A 101 -18.58 -0.43 -1.49
C LYS A 101 -19.01 0.96 -1.02
N ARG A 102 -19.52 1.75 -1.95
CA ARG A 102 -20.01 3.10 -1.68
C ARG A 102 -21.46 3.04 -1.22
N THR A 103 -21.73 3.50 -0.01
CA THR A 103 -23.09 3.69 0.50
C THR A 103 -23.57 5.08 0.09
N ARG A 104 -24.77 5.14 -0.51
CA ARG A 104 -25.43 6.42 -0.81
C ARG A 104 -25.83 7.11 0.51
N PRO A 105 -25.73 8.44 0.59
CA PRO A 105 -26.24 9.16 1.74
C PRO A 105 -27.78 9.10 1.78
N ALA A 106 -28.36 9.15 2.97
CA ALA A 106 -29.81 9.20 3.14
C ALA A 106 -30.41 10.53 2.66
N GLU A 107 -29.63 11.61 2.69
CA GLU A 107 -30.04 12.93 2.21
C GLU A 107 -29.42 13.23 0.84
N GLU A 108 -30.25 13.69 -0.08
CA GLU A 108 -29.84 14.11 -1.41
C GLU A 108 -28.82 15.27 -1.33
N GLY A 109 -27.78 15.22 -2.17
CA GLY A 109 -26.71 16.24 -2.19
C GLY A 109 -25.59 16.05 -1.15
N LYS A 110 -25.72 15.12 -0.19
CA LYS A 110 -24.59 14.71 0.65
C LYS A 110 -23.62 13.82 -0.13
N ARG A 111 -22.40 13.67 0.37
CA ARG A 111 -21.42 12.72 -0.20
C ARG A 111 -21.68 11.33 0.37
N GLY A 112 -21.51 10.31 -0.46
CA GLY A 112 -21.52 8.92 0.01
C GLY A 112 -20.36 8.62 0.95
N PHE A 113 -20.36 7.42 1.52
CA PHE A 113 -19.33 6.95 2.44
C PHE A 113 -19.05 5.46 2.23
N VAL A 114 -17.95 4.96 2.77
CA VAL A 114 -17.66 3.53 2.82
C VAL A 114 -18.04 2.99 4.19
N ARG A 115 -18.84 1.94 4.23
CA ARG A 115 -19.28 1.26 5.45
C ARG A 115 -18.51 -0.04 5.65
N ILE A 116 -17.98 -0.26 6.85
CA ILE A 116 -17.36 -1.53 7.28
C ILE A 116 -18.14 -2.07 8.47
N ASP A 117 -18.66 -3.28 8.37
CA ASP A 117 -19.38 -3.91 9.48
C ASP A 117 -18.39 -4.39 10.56
N LYS A 118 -18.85 -4.48 11.82
CA LYS A 118 -18.03 -4.93 12.97
C LYS A 118 -17.19 -6.19 12.70
N ARG A 119 -17.77 -7.18 12.01
CA ARG A 119 -17.09 -8.45 11.67
C ARG A 119 -15.91 -8.26 10.70
N ASP A 120 -15.95 -7.21 9.88
CA ASP A 120 -15.01 -6.94 8.81
C ASP A 120 -14.00 -5.84 9.20
N ALA A 121 -14.13 -5.24 10.40
CA ALA A 121 -13.29 -4.13 10.85
C ALA A 121 -11.77 -4.44 10.80
N GLY A 122 -11.38 -5.68 11.13
CA GLY A 122 -9.98 -6.13 11.09
C GLY A 122 -9.42 -6.35 9.67
N THR A 123 -10.26 -6.32 8.63
CA THR A 123 -9.83 -6.49 7.24
C THR A 123 -9.26 -5.20 6.64
N VAL A 124 -9.58 -4.04 7.23
CA VAL A 124 -8.99 -2.75 6.83
C VAL A 124 -7.57 -2.68 7.38
N ARG A 125 -6.59 -2.54 6.49
CA ARG A 125 -5.16 -2.52 6.84
C ARG A 125 -4.59 -1.13 6.63
N ALA A 126 -3.51 -0.82 7.33
CA ALA A 126 -2.80 0.45 7.19
C ALA A 126 -1.40 0.23 6.60
N VAL A 127 -1.05 1.10 5.66
CA VAL A 127 0.31 1.24 5.13
C VAL A 127 0.91 2.54 5.69
N PRO A 128 2.07 2.48 6.37
CA PRO A 128 2.74 3.68 6.83
C PRO A 128 3.16 4.57 5.66
N GLY A 129 2.81 5.86 5.72
CA GLY A 129 3.19 6.84 4.71
C GLY A 129 2.02 7.37 3.87
N ALA A 130 2.30 8.44 3.14
CA ALA A 130 1.32 9.13 2.31
C ALA A 130 0.94 8.31 1.08
N LEU A 131 -0.32 8.42 0.65
CA LEU A 131 -0.84 7.68 -0.50
C LEU A 131 0.00 7.90 -1.76
N ALA A 132 0.45 9.13 -2.02
CA ALA A 132 1.31 9.43 -3.18
C ALA A 132 2.57 8.55 -3.23
N ARG A 133 3.24 8.35 -2.07
CA ARG A 133 4.44 7.51 -1.97
C ARG A 133 4.09 6.02 -2.09
N VAL A 134 2.96 5.59 -1.52
CA VAL A 134 2.46 4.21 -1.68
C VAL A 134 2.20 3.88 -3.14
N LEU A 135 1.59 4.81 -3.89
CA LEU A 135 1.32 4.65 -5.31
C LEU A 135 2.62 4.61 -6.13
N GLU A 136 3.60 5.47 -5.81
CA GLU A 136 4.91 5.53 -6.49
C GLU A 136 5.73 4.22 -6.36
N VAL A 137 5.51 3.47 -5.29
CA VAL A 137 6.19 2.18 -5.10
C VAL A 137 5.42 0.98 -5.67
N GLY A 138 4.19 1.18 -6.16
CA GLY A 138 3.41 0.15 -6.85
C GLY A 138 4.15 -0.38 -8.08
N GLY A 139 3.99 -1.68 -8.35
CA GLY A 139 4.65 -2.33 -9.48
C GLY A 139 6.19 -2.38 -9.41
N ARG A 140 6.84 -1.85 -8.35
CA ARG A 140 8.30 -1.89 -8.23
C ARG A 140 8.80 -3.32 -8.03
N GLU A 141 9.60 -3.76 -8.99
CA GLU A 141 10.47 -4.93 -8.85
C GLU A 141 11.70 -4.57 -8.01
N LYS A 142 12.37 -5.59 -7.46
CA LYS A 142 13.72 -5.39 -6.94
C LYS A 142 14.62 -5.02 -8.13
N GLY A 143 15.11 -3.79 -8.17
CA GLY A 143 16.02 -3.35 -9.21
C GLY A 143 17.34 -4.13 -9.22
N ASP A 144 17.97 -4.14 -10.38
CA ASP A 144 19.34 -4.64 -10.64
C ASP A 144 20.42 -3.62 -10.24
N ARG A 145 20.02 -2.44 -9.74
CA ARG A 145 20.89 -1.35 -9.31
C ARG A 145 20.83 -1.08 -7.82
N CYS A 146 21.96 -0.67 -7.27
CA CYS A 146 22.05 -0.24 -5.89
C CYS A 146 21.23 1.03 -5.68
N GLU A 147 20.34 1.02 -4.67
CA GLU A 147 19.49 2.16 -4.31
C GLU A 147 20.27 3.43 -3.97
N THR A 148 21.51 3.28 -3.50
CA THR A 148 22.31 4.40 -2.99
C THR A 148 23.25 4.99 -4.03
N CYS A 149 24.00 4.15 -4.75
CA CYS A 149 25.01 4.62 -5.71
C CYS A 149 24.60 4.41 -7.17
N GLY A 150 23.49 3.72 -7.45
CA GLY A 150 23.04 3.39 -8.80
C GLY A 150 23.88 2.33 -9.52
N GLY A 151 24.93 1.81 -8.89
CA GLY A 151 25.80 0.77 -9.46
C GLY A 151 25.04 -0.53 -9.72
N ALA A 152 25.28 -1.15 -10.88
CA ALA A 152 24.69 -2.43 -11.25
C ALA A 152 25.24 -3.57 -10.36
N GLY A 153 24.39 -4.55 -10.06
CA GLY A 153 24.83 -5.84 -9.56
C GLY A 153 25.61 -6.58 -10.65
N GLY A 154 26.93 -6.57 -10.53
CA GLY A 154 27.95 -7.13 -11.44
C GLY A 154 27.47 -7.91 -12.68
N ASP A 155 27.69 -7.32 -13.87
CA ASP A 155 28.01 -8.11 -15.06
C ASP A 155 29.37 -8.79 -14.82
N GLY A 156 29.37 -10.06 -14.40
CA GLY A 156 30.58 -10.89 -14.43
C GLY A 156 30.99 -11.65 -13.15
N GLY A 157 30.14 -11.80 -12.14
CA GLY A 157 30.43 -12.68 -11.00
C GLY A 157 29.17 -13.03 -10.21
N GLU A 158 29.07 -14.28 -9.74
CA GLU A 158 27.87 -14.92 -9.16
C GLU A 158 27.21 -14.26 -7.93
N GLU A 159 27.67 -13.09 -7.46
CA GLU A 159 27.09 -12.40 -6.30
C GLU A 159 26.42 -11.07 -6.69
N GLY A 160 25.11 -11.14 -6.96
CA GLY A 160 24.27 -9.96 -7.20
C GLY A 160 24.08 -9.04 -5.99
N LEU A 161 23.26 -7.98 -6.14
CA LEU A 161 22.98 -7.02 -5.06
C LEU A 161 22.41 -7.69 -3.80
N LYS A 162 22.97 -7.33 -2.64
CA LYS A 162 22.45 -7.73 -1.33
C LYS A 162 21.11 -7.07 -1.08
N SER A 163 20.07 -7.88 -0.93
CA SER A 163 18.74 -7.37 -0.56
C SER A 163 18.72 -6.85 0.88
N CYS A 164 17.95 -5.81 1.13
CA CYS A 164 17.53 -5.49 2.49
C CYS A 164 16.82 -6.69 3.12
N THR A 165 17.29 -7.14 4.28
CA THR A 165 16.68 -8.25 5.02
C THR A 165 15.29 -7.94 5.56
N GLY A 166 14.94 -6.66 5.72
CA GLY A 166 13.64 -6.22 6.23
C GLY A 166 12.53 -6.22 5.18
N CYS A 167 12.77 -5.61 4.01
CA CYS A 167 11.75 -5.47 2.97
C CYS A 167 11.96 -6.37 1.74
N ALA A 168 13.18 -6.91 1.57
CA ALA A 168 13.64 -7.67 0.40
C ALA A 168 13.57 -6.94 -0.96
N ARG A 169 13.06 -5.69 -1.00
CA ARG A 169 12.81 -4.93 -2.24
C ARG A 169 13.93 -3.99 -2.66
N VAL A 170 14.75 -3.56 -1.70
CA VAL A 170 15.85 -2.63 -1.95
C VAL A 170 17.16 -3.40 -2.02
N GLY A 171 17.95 -3.14 -3.07
CA GLY A 171 19.26 -3.74 -3.30
C GLY A 171 20.40 -2.80 -2.94
N TYR A 172 21.43 -3.35 -2.30
CA TYR A 172 22.68 -2.67 -1.98
C TYR A 172 23.86 -3.40 -2.58
N CYS A 173 24.93 -2.66 -2.88
CA CYS A 173 26.19 -3.24 -3.33
C CYS A 173 26.60 -4.41 -2.43
N GLY A 174 26.90 -5.55 -3.03
CA GLY A 174 27.45 -6.73 -2.34
C GLY A 174 28.91 -6.52 -1.96
N LYS A 175 29.51 -7.49 -1.26
CA LYS A 175 30.97 -7.45 -1.05
C LYS A 175 31.60 -7.62 -2.44
N VAL A 176 32.30 -6.61 -2.93
CA VAL A 176 33.10 -6.73 -4.15
C VAL A 176 34.17 -7.79 -3.92
N SER A 177 34.15 -8.88 -4.69
CA SER A 177 35.35 -9.69 -4.88
C SER A 177 36.33 -8.82 -5.66
N SER A 178 37.47 -8.51 -5.03
CA SER A 178 38.55 -7.73 -5.62
C SER A 178 38.98 -8.32 -6.96
N SER A 179 38.53 -7.76 -8.07
CA SER A 179 39.10 -8.09 -9.37
C SER A 179 39.03 -6.90 -10.33
N HIS A 180 40.23 -6.33 -10.50
CA HIS A 180 40.73 -5.46 -11.55
C HIS A 180 40.15 -4.05 -11.78
N MET A 181 41.06 -3.09 -11.65
CA MET A 181 41.06 -1.82 -12.35
C MET A 181 40.86 -2.05 -13.86
N ALA A 182 39.65 -1.81 -14.36
CA ALA A 182 39.42 -1.62 -15.78
C ALA A 182 38.40 -0.50 -15.98
N SER A 183 38.91 0.64 -16.46
CA SER A 183 38.22 1.65 -17.26
C SER A 183 36.75 1.96 -16.96
N LYS A 184 36.54 3.04 -16.20
CA LYS A 184 35.47 4.04 -16.43
C LYS A 184 34.01 3.55 -16.39
N LEU A 185 33.72 2.42 -15.76
CA LEU A 185 32.39 2.10 -15.24
C LEU A 185 32.45 2.13 -13.71
N LEU A 186 31.56 2.89 -13.06
CA LEU A 186 31.50 3.03 -11.61
C LEU A 186 31.16 1.68 -10.94
N VAL A 187 32.18 0.87 -10.64
CA VAL A 187 32.05 -0.28 -9.74
C VAL A 187 32.13 0.24 -8.31
N CYS A 188 31.01 0.23 -7.58
CA CYS A 188 30.92 0.73 -6.21
C CYS A 188 31.66 -0.21 -5.24
N VAL A 189 32.76 0.24 -4.63
CA VAL A 189 33.61 -0.52 -3.69
C VAL A 189 33.05 -0.56 -2.25
N HIS A 190 31.93 0.10 -1.96
CA HIS A 190 31.51 0.37 -0.57
C HIS A 190 30.14 -0.24 -0.21
N SER A 191 30.11 -1.57 0.00
CA SER A 191 28.88 -2.33 0.26
C SER A 191 28.09 -1.86 1.49
N GLN A 192 28.78 -1.76 2.63
CA GLN A 192 28.15 -1.40 3.90
C GLN A 192 27.81 0.09 3.96
N GLU A 193 28.66 0.94 3.38
CA GLU A 193 28.39 2.38 3.34
C GLU A 193 27.19 2.69 2.45
N CYS A 194 27.03 2.01 1.32
CA CYS A 194 25.84 2.14 0.49
C CYS A 194 24.58 1.76 1.28
N GLN A 195 24.61 0.66 2.04
CA GLN A 195 23.49 0.27 2.88
C GLN A 195 23.20 1.29 3.98
N VAL A 196 24.21 1.73 4.74
CA VAL A 196 24.04 2.70 5.84
C VAL A 196 23.56 4.04 5.30
N LYS A 197 24.16 4.54 4.23
CA LYS A 197 23.78 5.80 3.59
C LYS A 197 22.37 5.72 2.98
N GLY A 198 22.04 4.64 2.28
CA GLY A 198 20.69 4.43 1.77
C GLY A 198 19.65 4.34 2.88
N TRP A 199 20.01 3.72 4.01
CA TRP A 199 19.14 3.61 5.19
C TRP A 199 18.92 4.96 5.89
N VAL A 200 19.97 5.74 6.11
CA VAL A 200 19.94 6.99 6.89
C VAL A 200 19.52 8.19 6.03
N GLU A 201 20.11 8.34 4.85
CA GLU A 201 19.96 9.50 3.98
C GLU A 201 19.04 9.23 2.79
N GLY A 202 19.06 8.02 2.25
CA GLY A 202 18.32 7.64 1.04
C GLY A 202 16.82 7.37 1.25
N GLY A 203 16.26 7.66 2.43
CA GLY A 203 14.84 7.48 2.72
C GLY A 203 14.38 6.02 2.92
N HIS A 204 15.25 5.02 2.68
CA HIS A 204 14.85 3.62 2.74
C HIS A 204 14.34 3.20 4.13
N LYS A 205 14.82 3.78 5.24
CA LYS A 205 14.28 3.43 6.56
C LYS A 205 12.75 3.63 6.64
N THR A 206 12.23 4.66 6.00
CA THR A 206 10.79 4.94 5.94
C THR A 206 10.11 3.99 4.96
N ASP A 207 10.65 3.85 3.74
CA ASP A 207 10.09 2.98 2.71
C ASP A 207 10.14 1.49 3.08
N CYS A 208 11.12 1.06 3.86
CA CYS A 208 11.27 -0.32 4.32
C CYS A 208 10.03 -0.78 5.09
N LYS A 209 9.46 0.10 5.92
CA LYS A 209 8.23 -0.19 6.67
C LYS A 209 7.01 -0.26 5.76
N MET A 210 6.95 0.63 4.78
CA MET A 210 5.91 0.63 3.75
C MET A 210 5.95 -0.67 2.94
N PHE A 211 7.12 -1.03 2.38
CA PHE A 211 7.30 -2.28 1.64
C PHE A 211 6.96 -3.51 2.46
N LYS A 212 7.34 -3.55 3.75
CA LYS A 212 6.96 -4.65 4.63
C LYS A 212 5.44 -4.75 4.77
N ALA A 213 4.77 -3.64 5.05
CA ALA A 213 3.31 -3.61 5.14
C ALA A 213 2.64 -4.03 3.83
N LEU A 214 3.13 -3.56 2.68
CA LEU A 214 2.59 -3.92 1.37
C LEU A 214 2.80 -5.40 1.04
N ASN A 215 3.96 -5.98 1.38
CA ASN A 215 4.17 -7.42 1.27
C ASN A 215 3.19 -8.17 2.17
N ASP A 216 3.03 -7.77 3.43
CA ASP A 216 2.11 -8.45 4.37
C ASP A 216 0.62 -8.33 3.98
N ILE A 217 0.27 -7.41 3.07
CA ILE A 217 -1.10 -7.18 2.59
C ILE A 217 -1.36 -7.89 1.26
N PHE A 218 -0.38 -7.92 0.36
CA PHE A 218 -0.57 -8.33 -1.04
C PHE A 218 0.27 -9.54 -1.50
N ALA A 219 1.19 -10.05 -0.67
CA ALA A 219 2.04 -11.20 -1.02
C ALA A 219 1.33 -12.54 -0.83
#